data_AF-A0A6C0AJJ5-F1
#
_entry.id   AF-A0A6C0AJJ5-F1
#
_cell.length_a   1.000
_cell.length_b   1.000
_cell.length_c   1.000
_cell.angle_alpha   90.00
_cell.angle_beta   90.00
_cell.angle_gamma   90.00
#
_symmetry.space_group_name_H-M   'P 1'
#
loop_
_entity.id
_entity.type
_entity.pdbx_description
1 polymer ?
#
loop_
_entity_poly.entity_id
_entity_poly.type
_entity_poly.pdbx_seq_one_letter_code
_entity_poly.pdbx_strand_id
1 'polypeptide(L)'
;MSDTASVPTPVEVVPPPAPAPAGLFDSIDWKNPVPGVIKVASQLQVLDQMTAEERILLLQGGLLLVISKSKMTEEEKGSATVFVNTMLPHVVDTAVVALQATAKAHAAEKKLEDAIASALSRQPEIMVKTMETVLADASKTKWRCW
;
A
#
# COMPACT_ATOMS: atom_id res chain seq x y z
N MET A 1 29.78 -10.01 -55.97
CA MET A 1 30.24 -9.63 -54.61
C MET A 1 29.53 -8.33 -54.30
N SER A 2 28.46 -8.39 -53.50
CA SER A 2 27.71 -7.21 -53.08
C SER A 2 27.66 -7.23 -51.56
N ASP A 3 28.50 -6.39 -50.96
CA ASP A 3 28.57 -6.12 -49.53
C ASP A 3 27.29 -5.40 -49.07
N THR A 4 26.51 -6.06 -48.23
CA THR A 4 25.43 -5.42 -47.49
C THR A 4 26.04 -4.75 -46.26
N ALA A 5 26.27 -3.44 -46.34
CA ALA A 5 26.72 -2.64 -45.21
C ALA A 5 25.66 -2.66 -44.09
N SER A 6 26.03 -3.25 -42.96
CA SER A 6 25.23 -3.30 -41.74
C SER A 6 25.17 -1.89 -41.12
N VAL A 7 23.98 -1.32 -41.02
CA VAL A 7 23.73 -0.07 -40.29
C VAL A 7 23.61 -0.43 -38.80
N PRO A 8 24.43 0.14 -37.90
CA PRO A 8 24.25 -0.09 -36.47
C PRO A 8 22.97 0.61 -35.98
N THR A 9 22.12 -0.15 -35.31
CA THR A 9 20.92 0.33 -34.60
C THR A 9 21.31 1.41 -33.59
N PRO A 10 20.53 2.51 -33.46
CA PRO A 10 20.80 3.53 -32.45
C PRO A 10 20.71 2.89 -31.07
N VAL A 11 21.80 3.00 -30.30
CA VAL A 11 21.82 2.63 -28.89
C VAL A 11 20.89 3.60 -28.16
N GLU A 12 19.79 3.08 -27.63
CA GLU A 12 18.87 3.83 -26.78
C GLU A 12 19.66 4.32 -25.54
N VAL A 13 20.00 5.61 -25.54
CA VAL A 13 20.67 6.25 -24.41
C VAL A 13 19.62 6.42 -23.32
N VAL A 14 19.54 5.43 -22.42
CA VAL A 14 18.78 5.53 -21.18
C VAL A 14 19.32 6.74 -20.41
N PRO A 15 18.51 7.78 -20.16
CA PRO A 15 18.97 8.95 -19.41
C PRO A 15 19.41 8.50 -18.00
N PRO A 16 20.47 9.09 -17.43
CA PRO A 16 20.93 8.74 -16.10
C PRO A 16 19.78 8.95 -15.10
N PRO A 17 19.47 7.98 -14.23
CA PRO A 17 18.40 8.14 -13.26
C PRO A 17 18.69 9.36 -12.39
N ALA A 18 17.67 10.19 -12.19
CA ALA A 18 17.72 11.35 -11.33
C ALA A 18 18.32 10.98 -9.95
N PRO A 19 19.05 11.90 -9.28
CA PRO A 19 19.62 11.61 -7.98
C PRO A 19 18.53 11.14 -7.02
N ALA A 20 18.57 9.85 -6.69
CA ALA A 20 17.64 9.23 -5.76
C ALA A 20 17.71 9.98 -4.41
N PRO A 21 16.59 10.10 -3.67
CA PRO A 21 16.58 10.66 -2.33
C PRO A 21 17.54 9.87 -1.45
N ALA A 22 18.75 10.41 -1.25
CA ALA A 22 19.79 9.82 -0.42
C ALA A 22 19.24 9.68 1.00
N GLY A 23 19.29 8.47 1.55
CA GLY A 23 18.74 8.13 2.86
C GLY A 23 17.55 7.16 2.83
N LEU A 24 16.73 7.12 1.78
CA LEU A 24 15.57 6.21 1.73
C LEU A 24 16.04 4.75 1.56
N PHE A 25 16.98 4.57 0.64
CA PHE A 25 17.51 3.28 0.20
C PHE A 25 18.69 2.79 1.05
N ASP A 26 19.36 3.69 1.78
CA ASP A 26 20.55 3.38 2.60
C ASP A 26 20.20 2.59 3.89
N SER A 27 18.92 2.47 4.21
CA SER A 27 18.41 1.79 5.42
C SER A 27 18.18 0.28 5.23
N ILE A 28 18.47 -0.27 4.05
CA ILE A 28 18.19 -1.67 3.72
C ILE A 28 19.28 -2.58 4.29
N ASP A 29 18.86 -3.55 5.11
CA ASP A 29 19.72 -4.66 5.50
C ASP A 29 19.84 -5.64 4.35
N TRP A 30 21.00 -5.69 3.70
CA TRP A 30 21.24 -6.57 2.56
C TRP A 30 21.32 -8.06 2.91
N LYS A 31 21.40 -8.42 4.20
CA LYS A 31 21.23 -9.82 4.65
C LYS A 31 19.77 -10.26 4.63
N ASN A 32 18.85 -9.31 4.76
CA ASN A 32 17.40 -9.55 4.67
C ASN A 32 16.73 -8.35 3.98
N PRO A 33 16.85 -8.24 2.64
CA PRO A 33 16.49 -7.02 1.92
C PRO A 33 14.98 -6.82 1.79
N VAL A 34 14.18 -7.89 1.89
CA VAL A 34 12.74 -7.89 1.60
C VAL A 34 11.97 -6.87 2.46
N PRO A 35 12.08 -6.82 3.79
CA PRO A 35 11.34 -5.85 4.60
C PRO A 35 11.68 -4.39 4.27
N GLY A 36 12.97 -4.10 4.02
CA GLY A 36 13.42 -2.76 3.66
C GLY A 36 12.86 -2.31 2.30
N VAL A 37 12.92 -3.20 1.31
CA VAL A 37 12.38 -2.97 -0.03
C VAL A 37 10.87 -2.75 0.00
N ILE A 38 10.13 -3.55 0.77
CA ILE A 38 8.68 -3.36 0.95
C ILE A 38 8.38 -1.99 1.55
N LYS A 39 9.13 -1.57 2.56
CA LYS A 39 8.97 -0.24 3.18
C LYS A 39 9.18 0.88 2.17
N VAL A 40 10.25 0.82 1.39
CA VAL A 40 10.55 1.83 0.35
C VAL A 40 9.47 1.82 -0.74
N ALA A 41 9.08 0.64 -1.23
CA ALA A 41 8.02 0.49 -2.22
C ALA A 41 6.69 1.07 -1.73
N SER A 42 6.34 0.84 -0.45
CA SER A 42 5.12 1.39 0.17
C SER A 42 5.16 2.92 0.23
N GLN A 43 6.32 3.51 0.53
CA GLN A 43 6.49 4.97 0.52
C GLN A 43 6.35 5.55 -0.90
N LEU A 44 6.85 4.84 -1.91
CA LEU A 44 6.69 5.24 -3.31
C LEU A 44 5.25 5.10 -3.81
N GLN A 45 4.42 4.22 -3.22
CA GLN A 45 3.00 4.14 -3.58
C GLN A 45 2.20 5.40 -3.24
N VAL A 46 2.65 6.18 -2.26
CA VAL A 46 2.02 7.47 -1.89
C VAL A 46 2.20 8.52 -3.00
N LEU A 47 3.13 8.30 -3.92
CA LEU A 47 3.35 9.18 -5.07
C LEU A 47 2.33 8.84 -6.17
N ASP A 48 1.20 9.55 -6.15
CA ASP A 48 0.11 9.41 -7.14
C ASP A 48 0.49 9.86 -8.56
N GLN A 49 1.63 10.55 -8.73
CA GLN A 49 2.08 11.07 -10.02
C GLN A 49 2.86 10.06 -10.88
N MET A 50 3.14 8.86 -10.37
CA MET A 50 3.91 7.84 -11.08
C MET A 50 3.08 6.59 -11.37
N THR A 51 3.26 6.03 -12.55
CA THR A 51 2.71 4.71 -12.90
C THR A 51 3.39 3.60 -12.08
N ALA A 52 2.77 2.40 -12.05
CA ALA A 52 3.37 1.25 -11.36
C ALA A 52 4.74 0.87 -11.92
N GLU A 53 4.88 0.90 -13.25
CA GLU A 53 6.12 0.55 -13.96
C GLU A 53 7.24 1.56 -13.69
N GLU A 54 6.94 2.86 -13.73
CA GLU A 54 7.91 3.91 -13.41
C GLU A 54 8.40 3.81 -11.95
N ARG A 55 7.52 3.44 -11.01
CA ARG A 55 7.91 3.21 -9.61
C ARG A 55 8.84 2.03 -9.46
N ILE A 56 8.61 0.93 -10.18
CA ILE A 56 9.49 -0.24 -10.17
C ILE A 56 10.86 0.12 -10.77
N LEU A 57 10.89 0.84 -11.91
CA LEU A 57 12.14 1.28 -12.53
C LEU A 57 12.94 2.23 -11.62
N LEU A 58 12.27 3.18 -10.97
CA LEU A 58 12.92 4.09 -10.03
C LEU A 58 13.47 3.34 -8.81
N LEU A 59 12.69 2.37 -8.27
CA LEU A 59 13.13 1.53 -7.16
C LEU A 59 14.34 0.67 -7.57
N GLN A 60 14.31 0.05 -8.74
CA GLN A 60 15.40 -0.77 -9.26
C GLN A 60 16.67 0.06 -9.47
N GLY A 61 16.56 1.19 -10.17
CA GLY A 61 17.69 2.08 -10.43
C GLY A 61 18.28 2.68 -9.13
N GLY A 62 17.42 3.08 -8.19
CA GLY A 62 17.84 3.59 -6.89
C GLY A 62 18.59 2.54 -6.06
N LEU A 63 18.08 1.30 -6.02
CA LEU A 63 18.73 0.20 -5.28
C LEU A 63 20.07 -0.18 -5.91
N LEU A 64 20.16 -0.29 -7.24
CA LEU A 64 21.42 -0.56 -7.92
C LEU A 64 22.45 0.55 -7.66
N LEU A 65 22.02 1.80 -7.64
CA LEU A 65 22.90 2.92 -7.31
C LEU A 65 23.44 2.82 -5.88
N VAL A 66 22.59 2.50 -4.90
CA VAL A 66 23.03 2.29 -3.51
C VAL A 66 23.98 1.12 -3.37
N ILE A 67 23.71 -0.01 -4.03
CA ILE A 67 24.60 -1.17 -4.05
C ILE A 67 25.97 -0.78 -4.63
N SER A 68 25.98 -0.05 -5.75
CA SER A 68 27.24 0.36 -6.40
C SER A 68 28.10 1.27 -5.52
N LYS A 69 27.46 2.11 -4.69
CA LYS A 69 28.11 3.06 -3.78
C LYS A 69 28.38 2.48 -2.39
N SER A 70 27.93 1.27 -2.11
CA SER A 70 28.07 0.66 -0.78
C SER A 70 29.49 0.18 -0.51
N LYS A 71 29.81 0.01 0.78
CA LYS A 71 31.07 -0.59 1.26
C LYS A 71 31.02 -2.12 1.32
N MET A 72 30.00 -2.75 0.72
CA MET A 72 29.84 -4.20 0.67
C MET A 72 30.97 -4.85 -0.12
N THR A 73 31.25 -6.13 0.14
CA THR A 73 32.17 -6.90 -0.70
C THR A 73 31.59 -7.12 -2.09
N GLU A 74 32.43 -7.45 -3.08
CA GLU A 74 31.96 -7.67 -4.45
C GLU A 74 30.99 -8.88 -4.55
N GLU A 75 31.15 -9.89 -3.69
CA GLU A 75 30.23 -11.04 -3.59
C GLU A 75 28.85 -10.61 -3.05
N GLU A 76 28.85 -9.77 -2.01
CA GLU A 76 27.62 -9.21 -1.43
C GLU A 76 26.91 -8.29 -2.44
N LYS A 77 27.66 -7.45 -3.17
CA LYS A 77 27.12 -6.60 -4.24
C LYS A 77 26.55 -7.43 -5.38
N GLY A 78 27.22 -8.52 -5.78
CA GLY A 78 26.73 -9.45 -6.80
C GLY A 78 25.39 -10.05 -6.39
N SER A 79 25.29 -10.53 -5.15
CA SER A 79 24.05 -11.12 -4.61
C SER A 79 22.91 -10.09 -4.53
N ALA A 80 23.20 -8.88 -4.05
CA ALA A 80 22.23 -7.79 -3.97
C ALA A 80 21.75 -7.35 -5.37
N THR A 81 22.67 -7.29 -6.35
CA THR A 81 22.34 -6.96 -7.74
C THR A 81 21.44 -8.01 -8.37
N VAL A 82 21.72 -9.31 -8.13
CA VAL A 82 20.84 -10.40 -8.58
C VAL A 82 19.46 -10.25 -7.96
N PHE A 83 19.36 -10.04 -6.64
CA PHE A 83 18.08 -9.81 -5.97
C PHE A 83 17.30 -8.64 -6.61
N VAL A 84 17.95 -7.51 -6.86
CA VAL A 84 17.31 -6.32 -7.45
C VAL A 84 16.82 -6.59 -8.87
N ASN A 85 17.56 -7.34 -9.67
CA ASN A 85 17.18 -7.62 -11.06
C ASN A 85 16.16 -8.75 -11.22
N THR A 86 16.08 -9.69 -10.29
CA THR A 86 15.24 -10.89 -10.43
C THR A 86 14.08 -10.93 -9.44
N MET A 87 14.31 -10.58 -8.19
CA MET A 87 13.33 -10.75 -7.10
C MET A 87 12.52 -9.49 -6.83
N LEU A 88 13.08 -8.31 -7.12
CA LEU A 88 12.44 -7.03 -6.83
C LEU A 88 11.02 -6.90 -7.41
N PRO A 89 10.76 -7.25 -8.69
CA PRO A 89 9.41 -7.12 -9.25
C PRO A 89 8.39 -7.95 -8.45
N HIS A 90 8.75 -9.18 -8.11
CA HIS A 90 7.88 -10.09 -7.35
C HIS A 90 7.62 -9.62 -5.92
N VAL A 91 8.62 -9.05 -5.26
CA VAL A 91 8.49 -8.49 -3.91
C VAL A 91 7.57 -7.27 -3.93
N VAL A 92 7.74 -6.39 -4.92
CA VAL A 92 6.90 -5.18 -5.07
C VAL A 92 5.46 -5.56 -5.40
N ASP A 93 5.24 -6.47 -6.36
CA ASP A 93 3.89 -6.91 -6.73
C ASP A 93 3.14 -7.53 -5.55
N THR A 94 3.81 -8.43 -4.82
CA THR A 94 3.25 -9.03 -3.59
C THR A 94 2.89 -7.96 -2.57
N ALA A 95 3.77 -6.98 -2.37
CA ALA A 95 3.53 -5.88 -1.45
C ALA A 95 2.35 -5.00 -1.89
N VAL A 96 2.23 -4.69 -3.18
CA VAL A 96 1.12 -3.91 -3.74
C VAL A 96 -0.20 -4.62 -3.49
N VAL A 97 -0.27 -5.92 -3.78
CA VAL A 97 -1.45 -6.75 -3.56
C VAL A 97 -1.83 -6.77 -2.08
N ALA A 98 -0.85 -6.95 -1.19
CA ALA A 98 -1.07 -6.95 0.26
C ALA A 98 -1.59 -5.60 0.75
N LEU A 99 -0.98 -4.48 0.34
CA LEU A 99 -1.41 -3.13 0.71
C LEU A 99 -2.83 -2.83 0.23
N GLN A 100 -3.19 -3.23 -1.00
CA GLN A 100 -4.55 -3.09 -1.50
C GLN A 100 -5.56 -3.94 -0.71
N ALA A 101 -5.17 -5.15 -0.31
CA ALA A 101 -6.02 -6.01 0.52
C ALA A 101 -6.25 -5.40 1.91
N THR A 102 -5.20 -4.86 2.55
CA THR A 102 -5.31 -4.16 3.84
C THR A 102 -6.17 -2.90 3.72
N ALA A 103 -6.01 -2.10 2.67
CA ALA A 103 -6.84 -0.92 2.44
C ALA A 103 -8.32 -1.28 2.26
N LYS A 104 -8.62 -2.36 1.54
CA LYS A 104 -9.98 -2.89 1.39
C LYS A 104 -10.57 -3.38 2.72
N ALA A 105 -9.76 -4.07 3.53
CA ALA A 105 -10.18 -4.51 4.87
C ALA A 105 -10.51 -3.32 5.77
N HIS A 106 -9.61 -2.32 5.84
CA HIS A 106 -9.83 -1.12 6.65
C HIS A 106 -11.05 -0.31 6.17
N ALA A 107 -11.29 -0.24 4.86
CA ALA A 107 -12.49 0.40 4.32
C ALA A 107 -13.78 -0.37 4.67
N ALA A 108 -13.72 -1.71 4.75
CA ALA A 108 -14.84 -2.54 5.17
C ALA A 108 -15.14 -2.37 6.67
N GLU A 109 -14.10 -2.34 7.51
CA GLU A 109 -14.22 -2.06 8.95
C GLU A 109 -14.84 -0.69 9.21
N LYS A 110 -14.34 0.36 8.53
CA LYS A 110 -14.91 1.70 8.64
C LYS A 110 -16.39 1.75 8.20
N LYS A 111 -16.76 1.05 7.12
CA LYS A 111 -18.16 0.94 6.69
C LYS A 111 -19.04 0.24 7.71
N LEU A 112 -18.51 -0.77 8.40
CA LEU A 112 -19.20 -1.47 9.48
C LEU A 112 -19.40 -0.54 10.68
N GLU A 113 -18.36 0.19 11.09
CA GLU A 113 -18.44 1.20 12.16
C GLU A 113 -19.47 2.28 11.84
N ASP A 114 -19.44 2.84 10.62
CA ASP A 114 -20.41 3.83 10.16
C ASP A 114 -21.85 3.27 10.13
N ALA A 115 -22.01 2.00 9.74
CA ALA A 115 -23.31 1.32 9.73
C ALA A 115 -23.84 1.08 11.16
N ILE A 116 -22.96 0.70 12.09
CA ILE A 116 -23.30 0.54 13.51
C ILE A 116 -23.64 1.90 14.13
N ALA A 117 -22.84 2.94 13.89
CA ALA A 117 -23.12 4.30 14.35
C ALA A 117 -24.45 4.82 13.80
N SER A 118 -24.73 4.58 12.52
CA SER A 118 -26.02 4.89 11.88
C SER A 118 -27.18 4.11 12.51
N ALA A 119 -27.02 2.81 12.78
CA ALA A 119 -28.04 1.99 13.43
C ALA A 119 -28.31 2.43 14.88
N LEU A 120 -27.27 2.79 15.63
CA LEU A 120 -27.39 3.30 17.00
C LEU A 120 -28.01 4.69 17.04
N SER A 121 -27.71 5.56 16.07
CA SER A 121 -28.39 6.87 15.93
C SER A 121 -29.88 6.74 15.60
N ARG A 122 -30.28 5.58 15.06
CA ARG A 122 -31.68 5.22 14.77
C ARG A 122 -32.32 4.37 15.88
N GLN A 123 -31.66 4.18 17.03
CA GLN A 123 -32.34 3.61 18.19
C GLN A 123 -33.55 4.49 18.53
N PRO A 124 -34.70 3.87 18.83
CA PRO A 124 -35.93 4.53 18.50
C PRO A 124 -36.43 5.40 19.66
N GLU A 125 -36.85 6.61 19.32
CA GLU A 125 -37.86 7.38 20.07
C GLU A 125 -39.14 6.56 20.39
N ILE A 126 -39.28 5.34 19.83
CA ILE A 126 -40.36 4.38 20.09
C ILE A 126 -40.39 3.93 21.56
N MET A 127 -39.26 3.89 22.28
CA MET A 127 -39.31 3.52 23.71
C MET A 127 -40.01 4.58 24.58
N VAL A 128 -39.94 5.86 24.19
CA VAL A 128 -40.62 6.94 24.93
C VAL A 128 -42.12 6.96 24.61
N LYS A 129 -42.49 6.81 23.33
CA LYS A 129 -43.91 6.78 22.92
C LYS A 129 -44.68 5.59 23.49
N THR A 130 -44.01 4.45 23.68
CA THR A 130 -44.65 3.26 24.26
C THR A 130 -44.88 3.43 25.77
N MET A 131 -43.97 4.09 26.49
CA MET A 131 -44.15 4.39 27.91
C MET A 131 -45.24 5.43 28.15
N GLU A 132 -45.32 6.47 27.32
CA GLU A 132 -46.39 7.48 27.38
C GLU A 132 -47.77 6.89 27.07
N THR A 133 -47.87 5.97 26.09
CA THR A 133 -49.13 5.26 25.81
C THR A 133 -49.50 4.28 26.92
N VAL A 134 -48.54 3.56 27.52
CA VAL A 134 -48.80 2.66 28.66
C VAL A 134 -49.23 3.44 29.91
N LEU A 135 -48.62 4.60 30.20
CA LEU A 135 -49.03 5.49 31.29
C LEU A 135 -50.42 6.11 31.06
N ALA A 136 -50.71 6.52 29.82
CA ALA A 136 -52.02 7.05 29.46
C ALA A 136 -53.13 6.00 29.57
N ASP A 137 -52.86 4.73 29.24
CA ASP A 137 -53.85 3.65 29.34
C ASP A 137 -54.06 3.21 30.80
N ALA A 138 -52.99 3.13 31.60
CA ALA A 138 -53.07 2.86 33.04
C ALA A 138 -53.88 3.92 33.81
N SER A 139 -53.86 5.18 33.37
CA SER A 139 -54.61 6.28 33.99
C SER A 139 -56.13 6.23 33.80
N LYS A 140 -56.62 5.44 32.82
CA LYS A 140 -58.06 5.28 32.53
C LYS A 140 -58.69 4.09 33.25
N THR A 141 -57.87 3.18 33.76
CA THR A 141 -58.33 2.00 34.47
C THR A 141 -58.73 2.38 35.90
N LYS A 142 -60.01 2.73 36.10
CA LYS A 142 -60.59 2.84 37.45
C LYS A 142 -60.50 1.47 38.14
N TRP A 143 -59.62 1.37 39.13
CA TRP A 143 -59.59 0.25 40.06
C TRP A 143 -60.93 0.19 40.80
N ARG A 144 -61.81 -0.72 40.40
CA ARG A 144 -62.93 -1.12 41.25
C ARG A 144 -62.37 -2.05 42.32
N CYS A 145 -62.06 -1.50 43.48
CA CYS A 145 -61.89 -2.29 44.69
C CYS A 145 -63.25 -2.92 45.02
N TRP A 146 -63.28 -4.25 45.16
CA TRP A 146 -64.34 -4.97 45.87
C TRP A 146 -63.99 -5.02 47.35
#